data_AF-A0A1S3WXC6-F1
#
_entry.id   AF-A0A1S3WXC6-F1
#
_cell.length_a   1.000
_cell.length_b   1.000
_cell.length_c   1.000
_cell.angle_alpha   90.00
_cell.angle_beta   90.00
_cell.angle_gamma   90.00
#
_symmetry.space_group_name_H-M   'P 1'
#
loop_
_entity.id
_entity.type
_entity.pdbx_description
1 polymer ?
#
loop_
_entity_poly.entity_id
_entity_poly.type
_entity_poly.pdbx_seq_one_letter_code
_entity_poly.pdbx_strand_id
1 'polypeptide(L)'
;MTYGRRSELCGRRPPVPDKLKKSGDCPWNYVPLHSHASSVTVFNGLNFSKWHEQVQFHLGVMDIDLALLNDKPTAITDTSNADEKSFHKAWERSNKLSLMFMRMIISNNINSTIPQTESAREYLKFVEECFCSTDKSLTGTLMAELTT
;
A
#
# COMPACT_ATOMS: atom_id res chain seq x y z
N MET A 1 37.96 -24.32 20.38
CA MET A 1 37.16 -25.56 20.51
C MET A 1 36.15 -25.37 21.63
N THR A 2 34.86 -25.62 21.33
CA THR A 2 33.74 -26.08 22.21
C THR A 2 33.42 -25.31 23.51
N TYR A 3 32.17 -25.12 23.99
CA TYR A 3 30.77 -25.10 23.51
C TYR A 3 29.95 -24.77 24.78
N GLY A 4 28.80 -24.09 24.67
CA GLY A 4 27.78 -24.08 25.71
C GLY A 4 26.89 -22.85 25.64
N ARG A 5 25.56 -22.90 25.71
CA ARG A 5 24.57 -23.97 25.76
C ARG A 5 23.24 -23.35 25.27
N ARG A 6 22.42 -24.18 24.64
CA ARG A 6 21.12 -23.95 24.01
C ARG A 6 20.05 -23.33 24.95
N SER A 7 19.33 -22.33 24.41
CA SER A 7 17.86 -22.10 24.38
C SER A 7 16.97 -22.09 25.65
N GLU A 8 15.90 -21.28 25.52
CA GLU A 8 14.65 -21.15 26.33
C GLU A 8 14.70 -20.01 27.37
N LEU A 9 13.79 -19.01 27.43
CA LEU A 9 12.32 -19.08 27.36
C LEU A 9 11.66 -17.72 26.99
N CYS A 10 10.64 -17.84 26.12
CA CYS A 10 9.36 -17.13 26.10
C CYS A 10 9.28 -15.59 26.12
N GLY A 11 8.83 -15.07 24.96
CA GLY A 11 8.25 -13.74 24.84
C GLY A 11 7.05 -13.54 25.76
N ARG A 12 7.24 -12.77 26.83
CA ARG A 12 6.13 -12.12 27.51
C ARG A 12 5.94 -10.75 26.86
N ARG A 13 4.80 -10.58 26.20
CA ARG A 13 4.39 -9.28 25.63
C ARG A 13 4.23 -8.26 26.75
N PRO A 14 4.72 -7.01 26.58
CA PRO A 14 4.53 -5.96 27.57
C PRO A 14 3.04 -5.73 27.86
N PRO A 15 2.68 -5.31 29.08
CA PRO A 15 1.28 -5.06 29.44
C PRO A 15 0.69 -3.95 28.57
N VAL A 16 -0.52 -4.18 28.06
CA VAL A 16 -1.25 -3.26 27.20
C VAL A 16 -1.75 -2.06 28.02
N PRO A 17 -1.48 -0.81 27.62
CA PRO A 17 -2.04 0.38 28.26
C PRO A 17 -3.58 0.36 28.25
N ASP A 18 -4.21 0.69 29.38
CA ASP A 18 -5.66 0.60 29.58
C ASP A 18 -6.50 1.36 28.53
N LYS A 19 -5.91 2.35 27.86
CA LYS A 19 -6.55 3.11 26.79
C LYS A 19 -6.77 2.29 25.51
N LEU A 20 -5.92 1.30 25.23
CA LEU A 20 -6.00 0.44 24.05
C LEU A 20 -6.91 -0.78 24.27
N LYS A 21 -7.19 -1.14 25.54
CA LYS A 21 -8.10 -2.24 25.87
C LYS A 21 -9.57 -1.91 25.57
N LYS A 22 -9.91 -0.61 25.47
CA LYS A 22 -11.28 -0.12 25.27
C LYS A 22 -11.71 -0.06 23.79
N SER A 23 -10.77 -0.07 22.84
CA SER A 23 -11.11 0.06 21.41
C SER A 23 -11.40 -1.28 20.72
N GLY A 24 -11.20 -2.41 21.39
CA GLY A 24 -11.39 -3.74 20.78
C GLY A 24 -10.29 -4.14 19.80
N ASP A 25 -9.33 -3.26 19.52
CA ASP A 25 -8.22 -3.53 18.62
C ASP A 25 -7.14 -4.35 19.34
N CYS A 26 -6.76 -5.50 18.77
CA CYS A 26 -5.58 -6.25 19.21
C CYS A 26 -4.30 -5.45 18.87
N PRO A 27 -3.59 -4.84 19.84
CA PRO A 27 -2.48 -3.92 19.54
C PRO A 27 -1.24 -4.60 18.96
N TRP A 28 -1.22 -5.93 18.95
CA TRP A 28 -0.09 -6.75 18.52
C TRP A 28 -0.08 -7.10 17.03
N ASN A 29 -1.12 -6.74 16.29
CA ASN A 29 -1.21 -6.99 14.85
C ASN A 29 -0.78 -5.77 14.00
N TYR A 30 -0.23 -4.73 14.61
CA TYR A 30 0.29 -3.58 13.86
C TYR A 30 1.63 -3.94 13.21
N VAL A 31 1.54 -4.58 12.04
CA VAL A 31 2.69 -4.76 11.16
C VAL A 31 3.01 -3.38 10.55
N PRO A 32 4.24 -2.85 10.70
CA PRO A 32 4.58 -1.56 10.13
C PRO A 32 4.39 -1.57 8.60
N LEU A 33 3.93 -0.46 8.04
CA LEU A 33 3.77 -0.27 6.59
C LEU A 33 5.02 -0.71 5.80
N HIS A 34 6.20 -0.44 6.37
CA HIS A 34 7.48 -0.85 5.79
C HIS A 34 7.64 -2.37 5.64
N SER A 35 7.12 -3.16 6.58
CA SER A 35 7.20 -4.62 6.52
C SER A 35 6.32 -5.17 5.39
N HIS A 36 5.12 -4.63 5.20
CA HIS A 36 4.28 -4.98 4.06
C HIS A 36 4.89 -4.53 2.73
N ALA A 37 5.47 -3.34 2.68
CA ALA A 37 6.12 -2.84 1.47
C ALA A 37 7.35 -3.68 1.09
N SER A 38 8.07 -4.25 2.07
CA SER A 38 9.20 -5.14 1.83
C SER A 38 8.81 -6.49 1.21
N SER A 39 7.55 -6.92 1.35
CA SER A 39 7.03 -8.16 0.73
C SER A 39 6.44 -7.96 -0.66
N VAL A 40 6.27 -6.70 -1.10
CA VAL A 40 5.81 -6.38 -2.45
C VAL A 40 7.00 -6.29 -3.39
N THR A 41 6.83 -6.82 -4.59
CA THR A 41 7.82 -6.69 -5.67
C THR A 41 7.97 -5.22 -6.02
N VAL A 42 9.18 -4.69 -6.04
CA VAL A 42 9.42 -3.31 -6.49
C VAL A 42 8.99 -3.16 -7.95
N PHE A 43 8.24 -2.11 -8.26
CA PHE A 43 7.87 -1.78 -9.63
C PHE A 43 9.09 -1.31 -10.43
N ASN A 44 9.36 -1.96 -11.55
CA ASN A 44 10.51 -1.68 -12.41
C ASN A 44 10.11 -1.20 -13.82
N GLY A 45 8.82 -0.93 -14.04
CA GLY A 45 8.28 -0.48 -15.32
C GLY A 45 7.85 -1.62 -16.25
N LEU A 46 8.31 -2.84 -16.02
CA LEU A 46 8.03 -4.03 -16.85
C LEU A 46 7.13 -5.05 -16.15
N ASN A 47 6.86 -4.89 -14.86
CA ASN A 47 6.11 -5.84 -14.04
C ASN A 47 4.76 -5.29 -13.57
N PHE A 48 4.11 -4.44 -14.38
CA PHE A 48 2.90 -3.71 -13.97
C PHE A 48 1.79 -4.64 -13.47
N SER A 49 1.43 -5.67 -14.23
CA SER A 49 0.36 -6.60 -13.86
C SER A 49 0.57 -7.22 -12.47
N LYS A 50 1.75 -7.82 -12.24
CA LYS A 50 2.11 -8.44 -10.95
C LYS A 50 2.21 -7.41 -9.82
N TRP A 51 2.81 -6.27 -10.08
CA TRP A 51 2.95 -5.21 -9.09
C TRP A 51 1.59 -4.70 -8.64
N HIS A 52 0.71 -4.38 -9.59
CA HIS A 52 -0.62 -3.84 -9.34
C HIS A 52 -1.48 -4.79 -8.50
N GLU A 53 -1.48 -6.09 -8.82
CA GLU A 53 -2.18 -7.10 -8.02
C GLU A 53 -1.67 -7.16 -6.57
N GLN A 54 -0.34 -7.13 -6.37
CA GLN A 54 0.24 -7.10 -5.04
C GLN A 54 -0.09 -5.82 -4.28
N VAL A 55 -0.12 -4.66 -4.94
CA VAL A 55 -0.54 -3.39 -4.32
C VAL A 55 -1.97 -3.50 -3.82
N GLN A 56 -2.91 -3.91 -4.68
CA GLN A 56 -4.31 -4.05 -4.32
C GLN A 56 -4.51 -4.99 -3.13
N PHE A 57 -3.86 -6.16 -3.16
CA PHE A 57 -3.93 -7.13 -2.07
C PHE A 57 -3.45 -6.54 -0.72
N HIS A 58 -2.28 -5.89 -0.70
CA HIS A 58 -1.72 -5.37 0.55
C HIS A 58 -2.51 -4.16 1.08
N LEU A 59 -2.99 -3.29 0.20
CA LEU A 59 -3.82 -2.14 0.62
C LEU A 59 -5.15 -2.60 1.23
N GLY A 60 -5.77 -3.63 0.66
CA GLY A 60 -6.99 -4.25 1.19
C GLY A 60 -6.75 -4.94 2.53
N VAL A 61 -5.67 -5.74 2.68
CA VAL A 61 -5.33 -6.39 3.95
C VAL A 61 -5.08 -5.40 5.09
N MET A 62 -4.62 -4.19 4.77
CA MET A 62 -4.37 -3.12 5.74
C MET A 62 -5.58 -2.19 5.94
N ASP A 63 -6.70 -2.41 5.26
CA ASP A 63 -7.88 -1.54 5.26
C ASP A 63 -7.57 -0.07 4.93
N ILE A 64 -6.67 0.17 3.96
CA ILE A 64 -6.27 1.52 3.53
C ILE A 64 -6.58 1.81 2.06
N ASP A 65 -7.37 0.99 1.39
CA ASP A 65 -7.78 1.11 -0.01
C ASP A 65 -9.03 1.98 -0.22
N LEU A 66 -9.67 2.46 0.86
CA LEU A 66 -10.91 3.25 0.82
C LEU A 66 -10.89 4.40 -0.22
N ALA A 67 -9.79 5.15 -0.33
CA ALA A 67 -9.64 6.26 -1.27
C ALA A 67 -9.42 5.83 -2.74
N LEU A 68 -8.98 4.59 -2.95
CA LEU A 68 -8.93 3.98 -4.28
C LEU A 68 -10.31 3.51 -4.72
N LEU A 69 -11.15 3.09 -3.78
CA LEU A 69 -12.50 2.58 -4.05
C LEU A 69 -13.56 3.68 -4.13
N ASN A 70 -13.45 4.73 -3.32
CA ASN A 70 -14.45 5.78 -3.21
C ASN A 70 -13.93 7.13 -3.69
N ASP A 71 -14.78 7.89 -4.35
CA ASP A 71 -14.46 9.24 -4.79
C ASP A 71 -14.17 10.14 -3.58
N LYS A 72 -13.45 11.25 -3.84
CA LYS A 72 -13.12 12.21 -2.80
C LYS A 72 -14.42 12.74 -2.16
N PRO A 73 -14.59 12.62 -0.83
CA PRO A 73 -15.76 13.15 -0.16
C PRO A 73 -15.81 14.67 -0.33
N THR A 74 -17.03 15.19 -0.35
CA THR A 74 -17.25 16.64 -0.30
C THR A 74 -16.61 17.22 0.96
N ALA A 75 -16.16 18.47 0.87
CA ALA A 75 -15.60 19.18 2.00
C ALA A 75 -16.59 19.18 3.17
N ILE A 76 -16.09 18.88 4.36
CA ILE A 76 -16.88 18.92 5.60
C ILE A 76 -17.34 20.36 5.84
N THR A 77 -18.61 20.50 6.22
CA THR A 77 -19.24 21.77 6.61
C THR A 77 -19.69 21.71 8.07
N ASP A 78 -20.11 22.85 8.62
CA ASP A 78 -20.60 22.92 10.01
C ASP A 78 -21.84 22.04 10.24
N THR A 79 -22.63 21.80 9.19
CA THR A 79 -23.83 20.96 9.24
C THR A 79 -23.55 19.47 9.04
N SER A 80 -22.32 19.09 8.68
CA SER A 80 -21.98 17.68 8.45
C SER A 80 -22.15 16.84 9.72
N ASN A 81 -22.76 15.68 9.56
CA ASN A 81 -23.03 14.75 10.65
C ASN A 81 -21.76 14.00 11.08
N ALA A 82 -21.86 13.23 12.16
CA ALA A 82 -20.72 12.50 12.72
C ALA A 82 -20.15 11.45 11.75
N ASP A 83 -21.02 10.77 11.00
CA ASP A 83 -20.64 9.71 10.08
C ASP A 83 -19.89 10.27 8.87
N GLU A 84 -20.37 11.37 8.28
CA GLU A 84 -19.69 12.09 7.20
C GLU A 84 -18.29 12.56 7.61
N LYS A 85 -18.18 13.14 8.80
CA LYS A 85 -16.89 13.57 9.38
C LYS A 85 -15.96 12.38 9.62
N SER A 86 -16.49 11.23 10.03
CA SER A 86 -15.71 10.01 10.23
C SER A 86 -15.21 9.43 8.90
N PHE A 87 -16.08 9.37 7.90
CA PHE A 87 -15.77 8.90 6.55
C PHE A 87 -14.70 9.77 5.90
N HIS A 88 -14.82 11.10 5.98
CA HIS A 88 -13.81 12.02 5.45
C HIS A 88 -12.43 11.76 6.06
N LYS A 89 -12.33 11.62 7.38
CA LYS A 89 -11.06 11.32 8.06
C LYS A 89 -10.49 9.97 7.66
N ALA A 90 -11.34 8.94 7.54
CA ALA A 90 -10.93 7.62 7.08
C ALA A 90 -10.40 7.66 5.64
N TRP A 91 -11.10 8.38 4.76
CA TRP A 91 -10.72 8.59 3.37
C TRP A 91 -9.38 9.33 3.26
N GLU A 92 -9.18 10.43 3.99
CA GLU A 92 -7.91 11.17 4.01
C GLU A 92 -6.74 10.31 4.48
N ARG A 93 -6.95 9.52 5.54
CA ARG A 93 -5.95 8.59 6.05
C ARG A 93 -5.60 7.54 5.01
N SER A 94 -6.61 6.91 4.41
CA SER A 94 -6.45 5.91 3.35
C SER A 94 -5.69 6.49 2.15
N ASN A 95 -6.07 7.68 1.69
CA ASN A 95 -5.42 8.38 0.59
C ASN A 95 -3.92 8.62 0.87
N LYS A 96 -3.60 9.18 2.04
CA LYS A 96 -2.21 9.44 2.42
C LYS A 96 -1.38 8.17 2.52
N LEU A 97 -1.90 7.14 3.20
CA LEU A 97 -1.17 5.89 3.42
C LEU A 97 -1.00 5.08 2.13
N SER A 98 -2.03 5.00 1.30
CA SER A 98 -1.94 4.36 -0.03
C SER A 98 -0.89 5.01 -0.91
N LEU A 99 -0.87 6.35 -0.95
CA LEU A 99 0.13 7.09 -1.72
C LEU A 99 1.55 6.84 -1.21
N MET A 100 1.76 6.85 0.10
CA MET A 100 3.06 6.52 0.71
C MET A 100 3.49 5.08 0.41
N PHE A 101 2.56 4.13 0.51
CA PHE A 101 2.81 2.72 0.22
C PHE A 101 3.29 2.53 -1.22
N MET A 102 2.53 3.04 -2.20
CA MET A 102 2.88 2.93 -3.62
C MET A 102 4.24 3.58 -3.94
N ARG A 103 4.52 4.77 -3.39
CA ARG A 103 5.81 5.46 -3.59
C ARG A 103 7.00 4.67 -3.03
N MET A 104 6.79 3.90 -1.96
CA MET A 104 7.85 3.09 -1.35
C MET A 104 8.22 1.86 -2.19
N ILE A 105 7.28 1.34 -2.96
CA ILE A 105 7.40 0.10 -3.73
C ILE A 105 7.55 0.34 -5.24
N ILE A 106 7.90 1.56 -5.63
CA ILE A 106 8.25 1.94 -7.01
C ILE A 106 9.72 2.35 -7.05
N SER A 107 10.42 1.89 -8.10
CA SER A 107 11.83 2.26 -8.29
C SER A 107 12.00 3.77 -8.39
N ASN A 108 13.01 4.33 -7.72
CA ASN A 108 13.21 5.78 -7.60
C ASN A 108 13.26 6.52 -8.95
N ASN A 109 13.87 5.90 -9.97
CA ASN A 109 13.95 6.47 -11.33
C ASN A 109 12.58 6.63 -12.00
N ILE A 110 11.64 5.73 -11.73
CA ILE A 110 10.27 5.82 -12.23
C ILE A 110 9.47 6.78 -11.35
N ASN A 111 9.67 6.71 -10.03
CA ASN A 111 8.97 7.60 -9.11
C ASN A 111 9.27 9.08 -9.39
N SER A 112 10.50 9.40 -9.83
CA SER A 112 10.87 10.76 -10.24
C SER A 112 10.20 11.26 -11.53
N THR A 113 9.68 10.36 -12.37
CA THR A 113 8.96 10.73 -13.60
C THR A 113 7.46 10.91 -13.38
N ILE A 114 6.93 10.46 -12.24
CA ILE A 114 5.51 10.59 -11.90
C ILE A 114 5.25 12.00 -11.35
N PRO A 115 4.22 12.72 -11.84
CA PRO A 115 3.83 14.01 -11.30
C PRO A 115 3.57 13.97 -9.79
N GLN A 116 3.91 15.05 -9.09
CA GLN A 116 3.52 15.21 -7.70
C GLN A 116 1.99 15.37 -7.63
N THR A 117 1.33 14.41 -6.98
CA THR A 117 -0.10 14.45 -6.66
C THR A 117 -0.28 14.16 -5.17
N GLU A 118 -1.37 14.69 -4.63
CA GLU A 118 -1.85 14.40 -3.28
C GLU A 118 -2.87 13.26 -3.27
N SER A 119 -3.31 12.79 -4.43
CA SER A 119 -4.32 11.74 -4.59
C SER A 119 -3.67 10.40 -4.93
N ALA A 120 -3.88 9.39 -4.07
CA ALA A 120 -3.46 8.02 -4.33
C ALA A 120 -4.10 7.46 -5.61
N ARG A 121 -5.38 7.80 -5.86
CA ARG A 121 -6.10 7.36 -7.04
C ARG A 121 -5.50 7.93 -8.33
N GLU A 122 -5.20 9.23 -8.35
CA GLU A 122 -4.55 9.86 -9.50
C GLU A 122 -3.15 9.30 -9.73
N TYR A 123 -2.40 9.06 -8.65
CA TYR A 123 -1.08 8.45 -8.72
C TYR A 123 -1.14 7.06 -9.37
N LEU A 124 -2.04 6.19 -8.90
CA LEU A 124 -2.22 4.85 -9.45
C LEU A 124 -2.65 4.90 -10.92
N LYS A 125 -3.58 5.78 -11.26
CA LYS A 125 -4.07 5.98 -12.63
C LYS A 125 -2.94 6.41 -13.57
N PHE A 126 -2.07 7.33 -13.14
CA PHE A 126 -0.92 7.73 -13.94
C PHE A 126 0.05 6.56 -14.20
N VAL A 127 0.33 5.75 -13.17
CA VAL A 127 1.16 4.54 -13.34
C VAL A 127 0.49 3.56 -14.31
N GLU A 128 -0.81 3.35 -14.22
CA GLU A 128 -1.55 2.49 -15.14
C GLU A 128 -1.46 3.02 -16.58
N GLU A 129 -1.72 4.30 -16.82
CA GLU A 129 -1.68 4.90 -18.15
C GLU A 129 -0.28 4.81 -18.79
N CYS A 130 0.79 4.99 -18.01
CA CYS A 130 2.16 4.94 -18.51
C CYS A 130 2.68 3.52 -18.76
N PHE A 131 2.20 2.51 -18.02
CA PHE A 131 2.86 1.21 -17.96
C PHE A 131 1.96 0.00 -18.26
N CYS A 132 0.63 0.14 -18.27
CA CYS A 132 -0.30 -0.95 -18.59
C CYS A 132 -0.20 -1.39 -20.07
N SER A 133 0.12 -0.45 -20.98
CA SER A 133 0.27 -0.73 -22.41
C SER A 133 1.64 -1.31 -22.78
N THR A 134 2.70 -0.91 -22.06
CA THR A 134 4.08 -1.37 -22.28
C THR A 134 4.26 -2.86 -21.99
N ASP A 135 3.61 -3.38 -20.95
CA ASP A 135 3.65 -4.81 -20.57
C ASP A 135 3.08 -5.71 -21.69
N LYS A 136 1.98 -5.26 -22.32
CA LYS A 136 1.30 -5.99 -23.39
C LYS A 136 2.05 -5.91 -24.73
N SER A 137 2.56 -4.75 -25.10
CA SER A 137 3.25 -4.56 -26.39
C SER A 137 4.59 -5.28 -26.43
N LEU A 138 5.40 -5.20 -25.36
CA LEU A 138 6.70 -5.85 -25.29
C LEU A 138 6.59 -7.38 -25.33
N THR A 139 5.61 -7.95 -24.61
CA THR A 139 5.34 -9.39 -24.66
C THR A 139 4.96 -9.82 -26.08
N GLY A 140 4.16 -9.02 -26.79
CA GLY A 140 3.82 -9.28 -28.19
C GLY A 140 5.02 -9.25 -29.13
N THR A 141 5.90 -8.23 -28.98
CA THR A 141 7.12 -8.10 -29.80
C THR A 141 8.08 -9.25 -29.57
N LEU A 142 8.37 -9.61 -28.32
CA LEU A 142 9.29 -10.71 -28.01
C LEU A 142 8.78 -12.06 -28.53
N MET A 143 7.48 -12.30 -28.44
CA MET A 143 6.88 -13.53 -28.99
C MET A 143 6.97 -13.56 -30.52
N ALA A 144 6.79 -12.43 -31.20
CA ALA A 144 6.93 -12.34 -32.65
C ALA A 144 8.38 -12.61 -33.10
N GLU A 145 9.38 -12.03 -32.42
CA GLU A 145 10.79 -12.23 -32.73
C GLU A 145 11.27 -13.67 -32.49
N LEU A 146 10.72 -14.38 -31.49
CA LEU A 146 11.10 -15.76 -31.19
C LEU A 146 10.41 -16.82 -32.07
N THR A 147 9.40 -16.43 -32.86
CA THR A 147 8.65 -17.36 -33.73
C THR A 147 9.05 -17.20 -35.22
N THR A 148 10.07 -16.40 -35.52
CA THR A 148 10.59 -16.15 -36.88
C THR A 148 11.98 -16.76 -37.04
#